data_AF-A4EFU9-F1
#
_entry.id   AF-A4EFU9-F1
#
_cell.length_a   1.000
_cell.length_b   1.000
_cell.length_c   1.000
_cell.angle_alpha   90.00
_cell.angle_beta   90.00
_cell.angle_gamma   90.00
#
_symmetry.space_group_name_H-M   'P 1'
#
loop_
_entity.id
_entity.type
_entity.pdbx_description
1 polymer ?
#
loop_
_entity_poly.entity_id
_entity_poly.type
_entity_poly.pdbx_seq_one_letter_code
_entity_poly.pdbx_strand_id
1 'polypeptide(L)'
;MDMIAMFEDWDGKRVADLRAAADALEPCDYAALIAGCRGKDAKIARAASWVLKAAYDAGVDIPFPADVLTADPHWETALHLLQSVQHAPVDLPPEMVVHYLNHDKPMLRAWALDAYVRLGGPEAESLLVQAANDPAASVRARARNLVKK
;
A
#
# COMPACT_ATOMS: atom_id res chain seq x y z
N MET A 1 6.41 -1.15 -21.74
CA MET A 1 7.69 -1.77 -21.28
C MET A 1 7.41 -3.23 -20.91
N ASP A 2 8.35 -4.18 -21.02
CA ASP A 2 8.10 -5.52 -20.46
C ASP A 2 8.33 -5.49 -18.93
N MET A 3 7.28 -5.13 -18.20
CA MET A 3 7.34 -4.95 -16.76
C MET A 3 7.56 -6.25 -16.00
N ILE A 4 7.04 -7.37 -16.51
CA ILE A 4 7.18 -8.66 -15.82
C ILE A 4 8.63 -9.09 -15.85
N ALA A 5 9.29 -9.04 -17.01
CA ALA A 5 10.71 -9.31 -17.12
C ALA A 5 11.55 -8.39 -16.19
N MET A 6 11.20 -7.09 -16.12
CA MET A 6 11.89 -6.16 -15.22
C MET A 6 11.71 -6.54 -13.73
N PHE A 7 10.51 -6.97 -13.32
CA PHE A 7 10.27 -7.42 -11.94
C PHE A 7 10.99 -8.74 -11.62
N GLU A 8 11.12 -9.63 -12.60
CA GLU A 8 11.89 -10.87 -12.51
C GLU A 8 13.38 -10.61 -12.32
N ASP A 9 13.93 -9.57 -12.96
CA ASP A 9 15.35 -9.18 -12.86
C ASP A 9 15.69 -8.32 -11.65
N TRP A 10 14.69 -7.72 -10.99
CA TRP A 10 14.88 -6.88 -9.81
C TRP A 10 15.64 -7.61 -8.69
N ASP A 11 16.56 -6.98 -7.97
CA ASP A 11 17.38 -7.67 -6.96
C ASP A 11 16.74 -7.77 -5.56
N GLY A 12 15.51 -7.27 -5.42
CA GLY A 12 14.80 -7.23 -4.14
C GLY A 12 15.22 -6.09 -3.21
N LYS A 13 16.12 -5.19 -3.64
CA LYS A 13 16.74 -4.16 -2.79
C LYS A 13 16.79 -2.78 -3.43
N ARG A 14 17.26 -2.67 -4.67
CA ARG A 14 17.46 -1.37 -5.35
C ARG A 14 16.15 -0.87 -5.93
N VAL A 15 15.70 0.28 -5.45
CA VAL A 15 14.45 0.89 -5.94
C VAL A 15 14.65 1.84 -7.11
N ALA A 16 15.88 2.06 -7.57
CA ALA A 16 16.18 2.98 -8.67
C ALA A 16 15.47 2.55 -9.97
N ASP A 17 15.55 1.27 -10.30
CA ASP A 17 14.91 0.72 -11.51
C ASP A 17 13.39 0.75 -11.38
N LEU A 18 12.86 0.45 -10.19
CA LEU A 18 11.42 0.54 -9.91
C LEU A 18 10.92 2.00 -10.00
N ARG A 19 11.72 2.97 -9.53
CA ARG A 19 11.38 4.39 -9.66
C ARG A 19 11.35 4.81 -11.12
N ALA A 20 12.36 4.45 -11.89
CA ALA A 20 12.40 4.73 -13.32
C ALA A 20 11.19 4.11 -14.05
N ALA A 21 10.78 2.90 -13.66
CA ALA A 21 9.59 2.26 -14.19
C ALA A 21 8.30 3.03 -13.83
N ALA A 22 8.19 3.53 -12.60
CA ALA A 22 7.05 4.36 -12.18
C ALA A 22 6.99 5.70 -12.92
N ASP A 23 8.14 6.33 -13.17
CA ASP A 23 8.23 7.62 -13.85
C ASP A 23 7.95 7.51 -15.36
N ALA A 24 8.15 6.32 -15.94
CA ALA A 24 7.94 6.03 -17.36
C ALA A 24 6.63 5.28 -17.66
N LEU A 25 5.70 5.24 -16.69
CA LEU A 25 4.54 4.38 -16.73
C LEU A 25 3.46 4.96 -17.65
N GLU A 26 3.03 4.18 -18.64
CA GLU A 26 1.99 4.58 -19.60
C GLU A 26 0.66 3.84 -19.33
N PRO A 27 -0.50 4.36 -19.76
CA PRO A 27 -1.79 3.69 -19.54
C PRO A 27 -1.87 2.25 -20.05
N CYS A 28 -1.13 1.91 -21.11
CA CYS A 28 -1.06 0.54 -21.63
C CYS A 28 -0.34 -0.44 -20.70
N ASP A 29 0.50 0.05 -19.78
CA ASP A 29 1.22 -0.75 -18.81
C ASP A 29 0.34 -1.11 -17.59
N TYR A 30 -0.70 -0.33 -17.28
CA TYR A 30 -1.47 -0.46 -16.02
C TYR A 30 -1.99 -1.87 -15.75
N ALA A 31 -2.53 -2.54 -16.78
CA ALA A 31 -3.05 -3.89 -16.65
C ALA A 31 -1.96 -4.89 -16.21
N ALA A 32 -0.75 -4.78 -16.77
CA ALA A 32 0.38 -5.63 -16.42
C ALA A 32 0.92 -5.33 -15.01
N LEU A 33 0.93 -4.06 -14.60
CA LEU A 33 1.33 -3.66 -13.25
C LEU A 33 0.39 -4.25 -12.19
N ILE A 34 -0.92 -4.12 -12.42
CA ILE A 34 -1.96 -4.65 -11.53
C ILE A 34 -1.90 -6.19 -11.52
N ALA A 35 -1.69 -6.84 -12.67
CA ALA A 35 -1.48 -8.29 -12.74
C ALA A 35 -0.23 -8.74 -11.95
N GLY A 36 0.85 -7.97 -12.01
CA GLY A 36 2.07 -8.18 -11.22
C GLY A 36 1.80 -8.16 -9.72
N CYS A 37 0.96 -7.23 -9.25
CA CYS A 37 0.55 -7.17 -7.83
C CYS A 37 -0.22 -8.42 -7.37
N ARG A 38 -0.96 -9.08 -8.28
CA ARG A 38 -1.68 -10.34 -8.05
C ARG A 38 -0.81 -11.59 -8.25
N GLY A 39 0.43 -11.42 -8.67
CA GLY A 39 1.35 -12.52 -8.93
C GLY A 39 1.57 -13.38 -7.68
N LYS A 40 1.66 -14.70 -7.87
CA LYS A 40 2.00 -15.64 -6.78
C LYS A 40 3.46 -15.52 -6.34
N ASP A 41 4.33 -15.00 -7.21
CA ASP A 41 5.71 -14.73 -6.85
C ASP A 41 5.77 -13.45 -6.00
N ALA A 42 6.15 -13.62 -4.74
CA ALA A 42 6.27 -12.52 -3.78
C ALA A 42 7.26 -11.44 -4.25
N LYS A 43 8.31 -11.80 -4.99
CA LYS A 43 9.28 -10.83 -5.54
C LYS A 43 8.60 -9.92 -6.56
N ILE A 44 7.87 -10.50 -7.51
CA ILE A 44 7.14 -9.77 -8.53
C ILE A 44 6.06 -8.90 -7.89
N ALA A 45 5.25 -9.46 -6.98
CA ALA A 45 4.19 -8.73 -6.30
C ALA A 45 4.72 -7.55 -5.48
N ARG A 46 5.88 -7.70 -4.82
CA ARG A 46 6.55 -6.62 -4.09
C ARG A 46 7.05 -5.52 -5.02
N ALA A 47 7.70 -5.88 -6.12
CA ALA A 47 8.20 -4.92 -7.09
C ALA A 47 7.05 -4.14 -7.74
N ALA A 48 6.03 -4.85 -8.20
CA ALA A 48 4.84 -4.27 -8.82
C ALA A 48 4.09 -3.34 -7.86
N SER A 49 3.81 -3.79 -6.62
CA SER A 49 3.13 -2.94 -5.64
C SER A 49 3.95 -1.72 -5.23
N TRP A 50 5.28 -1.80 -5.24
CA TRP A 50 6.15 -0.64 -5.01
C TRP A 50 6.00 0.39 -6.15
N VAL A 51 6.05 -0.07 -7.42
CA VAL A 51 5.87 0.79 -8.60
C VAL A 51 4.50 1.43 -8.58
N LEU A 52 3.45 0.66 -8.30
CA LEU A 52 2.09 1.14 -8.17
C LEU A 52 1.96 2.22 -7.09
N LYS A 53 2.56 2.00 -5.92
CA LYS A 53 2.60 3.01 -4.86
C LYS A 53 3.29 4.29 -5.32
N ALA A 54 4.45 4.17 -6.00
CA ALA A 54 5.17 5.34 -6.50
C ALA A 54 4.35 6.12 -7.53
N ALA A 55 3.58 5.44 -8.40
CA ALA A 55 2.67 6.07 -9.34
C ALA A 55 1.54 6.83 -8.62
N TYR A 56 0.93 6.24 -7.59
CA TYR A 56 -0.06 6.94 -6.77
C TYR A 56 0.51 8.16 -6.05
N ASP A 57 1.71 8.06 -5.46
CA ASP A 57 2.37 9.21 -4.83
C ASP A 57 2.59 10.37 -5.82
N ALA A 58 2.75 10.08 -7.11
CA ALA A 58 2.88 11.04 -8.20
C ALA A 58 1.53 11.55 -8.75
N GLY A 59 0.40 11.06 -8.23
CA GLY A 59 -0.94 11.47 -8.66
C GLY A 59 -1.43 10.79 -9.93
N VAL A 60 -0.82 9.66 -10.32
CA VAL A 60 -1.27 8.89 -11.50
C VAL A 60 -2.58 8.17 -11.18
N ASP A 61 -3.57 8.33 -12.06
CA ASP A 61 -4.89 7.70 -11.94
C ASP A 61 -4.84 6.26 -12.48
N ILE A 62 -4.64 5.30 -11.57
CA ILE A 62 -4.59 3.86 -11.86
C ILE A 62 -5.65 3.14 -11.01
N PRO A 63 -6.42 2.18 -11.56
CA PRO A 63 -7.36 1.39 -10.75
C PRO A 63 -6.68 0.67 -9.58
N PHE A 64 -7.25 0.82 -8.38
CA PHE A 64 -6.69 0.23 -7.16
C PHE A 64 -6.99 -1.28 -7.06
N PRO A 65 -5.99 -2.15 -6.88
CA PRO A 65 -6.17 -3.61 -6.79
C PRO A 65 -6.63 -4.04 -5.39
N ALA A 66 -7.85 -3.68 -5.02
CA ALA A 66 -8.39 -3.91 -3.68
C ALA A 66 -8.45 -5.41 -3.30
N ASP A 67 -8.63 -6.29 -4.28
CA ASP A 67 -8.63 -7.75 -4.11
C ASP A 67 -7.28 -8.30 -3.64
N VAL A 68 -6.17 -7.61 -3.92
CA VAL A 68 -4.84 -8.03 -3.44
C VAL A 68 -4.73 -7.86 -1.93
N LEU A 69 -5.36 -6.82 -1.35
CA LEU A 69 -5.33 -6.60 0.10
C LEU A 69 -6.07 -7.67 0.89
N THR A 70 -7.15 -8.23 0.34
CA THR A 70 -7.97 -9.27 1.00
C THR A 70 -7.43 -10.68 0.80
N ALA A 71 -6.51 -10.87 -0.14
CA ALA A 71 -5.86 -12.15 -0.42
C ALA A 71 -4.69 -12.49 0.52
N ASP A 72 -4.48 -11.71 1.60
CA ASP A 72 -3.36 -11.84 2.54
C ASP A 72 -1.99 -11.94 1.84
N PRO A 73 -1.58 -10.91 1.10
CA PRO A 73 -0.39 -10.94 0.29
C PRO A 73 0.85 -10.86 1.19
N HIS A 74 2.04 -11.01 0.59
CA HIS A 74 3.28 -10.74 1.33
C HIS A 74 3.23 -9.36 1.99
N TRP A 75 3.76 -9.25 3.21
CA TRP A 75 3.58 -8.07 4.06
C TRP A 75 4.03 -6.74 3.42
N GLU A 76 5.08 -6.76 2.57
CA GLU A 76 5.52 -5.56 1.83
C GLU A 76 4.50 -5.13 0.78
N THR A 77 3.88 -6.09 0.09
CA THR A 77 2.80 -5.82 -0.87
C THR A 77 1.61 -5.18 -0.16
N ALA A 78 1.17 -5.75 0.97
CA ALA A 78 0.12 -5.15 1.80
C ALA A 78 0.51 -3.73 2.25
N LEU A 79 1.75 -3.55 2.72
CA LEU A 79 2.24 -2.25 3.18
C LEU A 79 2.18 -1.19 2.08
N HIS A 80 2.61 -1.52 0.87
CA HIS A 80 2.56 -0.60 -0.26
C HIS A 80 1.13 -0.20 -0.61
N LEU A 81 0.21 -1.17 -0.68
CA LEU A 81 -1.19 -0.90 -0.99
C LEU A 81 -1.89 -0.07 0.10
N LEU A 82 -1.63 -0.35 1.38
CA LEU A 82 -2.13 0.47 2.49
C LEU A 82 -1.60 1.91 2.43
N GLN A 83 -0.33 2.09 2.07
CA GLN A 83 0.27 3.42 1.86
C GLN A 83 -0.38 4.19 0.71
N SER A 84 -0.80 3.48 -0.33
CA SER A 84 -1.41 4.05 -1.51
C SER A 84 -2.82 4.57 -1.28
N VAL A 85 -3.56 4.09 -0.27
CA VAL A 85 -4.93 4.55 0.04
C VAL A 85 -5.04 6.07 0.20
N GLN A 86 -3.98 6.75 0.66
CA GLN A 86 -4.00 8.20 0.83
C GLN A 86 -3.91 9.00 -0.48
N HIS A 87 -3.55 8.35 -1.59
CA HIS A 87 -3.27 8.96 -2.89
C HIS A 87 -4.08 8.33 -4.03
N ALA A 88 -4.55 7.11 -3.85
CA ALA A 88 -5.31 6.38 -4.85
C ALA A 88 -6.78 6.82 -4.89
N PRO A 89 -7.45 6.72 -6.05
CA PRO A 89 -8.89 6.95 -6.20
C PRO A 89 -9.68 5.77 -5.63
N VAL A 90 -9.76 5.66 -4.32
CA VAL A 90 -10.39 4.53 -3.63
C VAL A 90 -11.74 4.91 -3.04
N ASP A 91 -12.75 4.10 -3.37
CA ASP A 91 -14.02 4.00 -2.67
C ASP A 91 -14.15 2.55 -2.19
N LEU A 92 -13.64 2.29 -0.99
CA LEU A 92 -13.52 0.94 -0.43
C LEU A 92 -14.14 0.88 0.97
N PRO A 93 -14.79 -0.23 1.34
CA PRO A 93 -15.25 -0.42 2.70
C PRO A 93 -14.05 -0.46 3.67
N PRO A 94 -14.08 0.30 4.79
CA PRO A 94 -13.00 0.34 5.77
C PRO A 94 -12.71 -1.03 6.39
N GLU A 95 -13.67 -1.94 6.39
CA GLU A 95 -13.53 -3.32 6.89
C GLU A 95 -12.44 -4.12 6.16
N MET A 96 -12.09 -3.76 4.92
CA MET A 96 -11.07 -4.44 4.12
C MET A 96 -9.67 -4.37 4.72
N VAL A 97 -9.40 -3.39 5.60
CA VAL A 97 -8.07 -3.18 6.19
C VAL A 97 -8.02 -3.49 7.68
N VAL A 98 -9.14 -3.91 8.29
CA VAL A 98 -9.26 -4.09 9.74
C VAL A 98 -8.31 -5.15 10.27
N HIS A 99 -8.09 -6.25 9.55
CA HIS A 99 -7.20 -7.32 10.02
C HIS A 99 -5.74 -6.86 10.15
N TYR A 100 -5.33 -5.82 9.41
CA TYR A 100 -3.98 -5.26 9.51
C TYR A 100 -3.79 -4.34 10.74
N LEU A 101 -4.87 -3.88 11.39
CA LEU A 101 -4.79 -2.99 12.56
C LEU A 101 -4.08 -3.63 13.76
N ASN A 102 -4.12 -4.97 13.86
CA ASN A 102 -3.48 -5.73 14.94
C ASN A 102 -2.28 -6.57 14.46
N HIS A 103 -1.73 -6.27 13.29
CA HIS A 103 -0.65 -7.05 12.71
C HIS A 103 0.66 -6.92 13.52
N ASP A 104 1.46 -7.99 13.61
CA ASP A 104 2.72 -8.01 14.38
C ASP A 104 3.70 -6.91 13.96
N LYS A 105 3.80 -6.69 12.64
CA LYS A 105 4.62 -5.63 12.04
C LYS A 105 4.01 -4.24 12.29
N PRO A 106 4.72 -3.35 13.01
CA PRO A 106 4.18 -2.02 13.33
C PRO A 106 3.87 -1.13 12.14
N MET A 107 4.60 -1.29 11.03
CA MET A 107 4.35 -0.52 9.82
C MET A 107 3.00 -0.86 9.20
N LEU A 108 2.58 -2.14 9.23
CA LEU A 108 1.25 -2.52 8.76
C LEU A 108 0.16 -1.93 9.66
N ARG A 109 0.30 -2.01 10.99
CA ARG A 109 -0.67 -1.35 11.90
C ARG A 109 -0.80 0.14 11.64
N ALA A 110 0.33 0.84 11.49
CA ALA A 110 0.34 2.28 11.25
C ALA A 110 -0.40 2.65 9.95
N TRP A 111 -0.12 1.94 8.86
CA TRP A 111 -0.73 2.26 7.56
C TRP A 111 -2.14 1.70 7.40
N ALA A 112 -2.49 0.63 8.10
CA ALA A 112 -3.87 0.17 8.24
C ALA A 112 -4.73 1.20 8.97
N LEU A 113 -4.22 1.81 10.04
CA LEU A 113 -4.88 2.90 10.74
C LEU A 113 -5.09 4.11 9.82
N ASP A 114 -4.05 4.51 9.07
CA ASP A 114 -4.14 5.60 8.09
C ASP A 114 -5.22 5.33 7.04
N ALA A 115 -5.19 4.14 6.43
CA ALA A 115 -6.18 3.71 5.45
C ALA A 115 -7.60 3.67 6.04
N TYR A 116 -7.79 3.01 7.19
CA TYR A 116 -9.10 2.86 7.84
C TYR A 116 -9.74 4.22 8.16
N VAL A 117 -8.96 5.18 8.68
CA VAL A 117 -9.44 6.54 8.97
C VAL A 117 -9.86 7.26 7.68
N ARG A 118 -9.09 7.14 6.60
CA ARG A 118 -9.40 7.78 5.30
C ARG A 118 -10.61 7.18 4.61
N LEU A 119 -10.83 5.88 4.78
CA LEU A 119 -12.00 5.17 4.28
C LEU A 119 -13.26 5.45 5.13
N GLY A 120 -13.18 6.32 6.14
CA GLY A 120 -14.33 6.74 6.94
C GLY A 120 -14.78 5.67 7.94
N GLY A 121 -13.85 4.84 8.44
CA GLY A 121 -14.18 3.79 9.38
C GLY A 121 -14.85 4.31 10.67
N PRO A 122 -15.99 3.73 11.09
CA PRO A 122 -16.80 4.26 12.20
C PRO A 122 -16.07 4.28 13.55
N GLU A 123 -15.09 3.40 13.77
CA GLU A 123 -14.29 3.37 15.01
C GLU A 123 -13.04 4.26 14.97
N ALA A 124 -12.85 5.09 13.93
CA ALA A 124 -11.62 5.84 13.65
C ALA A 124 -11.10 6.64 14.85
N GLU A 125 -11.97 7.39 15.53
CA GLU A 125 -11.58 8.19 16.70
C GLU A 125 -11.05 7.32 17.85
N SER A 126 -11.75 6.22 18.15
CA SER A 126 -11.34 5.30 19.22
C SER A 126 -10.01 4.61 18.91
N LEU A 127 -9.80 4.23 17.65
CA LEU A 127 -8.55 3.61 17.19
C LEU A 127 -7.38 4.60 17.20
N LEU A 128 -7.61 5.88 16.89
CA LEU A 128 -6.59 6.92 17.01
C LEU A 128 -6.13 7.12 18.46
N VAL A 129 -7.06 7.11 19.43
CA VAL A 129 -6.74 7.19 20.87
C VAL A 129 -5.94 5.96 21.32
N GLN A 130 -6.33 4.76 20.87
CA GLN A 130 -5.57 3.54 21.18
C GLN A 130 -4.16 3.59 20.57
N ALA A 131 -4.06 3.96 19.30
CA ALA A 131 -2.79 4.04 18.56
C ALA A 131 -1.83 5.10 19.13
N ALA A 132 -2.32 6.12 19.83
CA ALA A 132 -1.48 7.06 20.56
C ALA A 132 -0.65 6.39 21.66
N ASN A 133 -1.09 5.23 22.15
CA ASN A 133 -0.42 4.44 23.19
C ASN A 133 0.22 3.15 22.64
N ASP A 134 0.25 2.92 21.33
CA ASP A 134 0.88 1.72 20.73
C ASP A 134 2.37 1.65 21.12
N PRO A 135 2.92 0.45 21.41
CA PRO A 135 4.33 0.30 21.78
C PRO A 135 5.30 0.80 20.70
N ALA A 136 4.92 0.75 19.42
CA ALA A 136 5.76 1.19 18.32
C ALA A 136 5.64 2.70 18.05
N ALA A 137 6.80 3.36 17.98
CA ALA A 137 6.87 4.80 17.72
C ALA A 137 6.26 5.20 16.37
N SER A 138 6.35 4.34 15.35
CA SER A 138 5.77 4.58 14.02
C SER A 138 4.26 4.69 14.04
N VAL A 139 3.58 3.83 14.81
CA VAL A 139 2.11 3.84 14.98
C VAL A 139 1.69 5.10 15.72
N ARG A 140 2.35 5.43 16.85
CA ARG A 140 2.09 6.68 17.59
C ARG A 140 2.29 7.93 16.73
N ALA A 141 3.36 7.95 15.92
CA ALA A 141 3.64 9.07 15.02
C ALA A 141 2.57 9.22 13.95
N ARG A 142 2.09 8.11 13.40
CA ARG A 142 1.02 8.12 12.41
C ARG A 142 -0.30 8.62 12.99
N ALA A 143 -0.71 8.13 14.16
CA ALA A 143 -1.91 8.60 14.85
C ALA A 143 -1.87 10.11 15.08
N ARG A 144 -0.73 10.66 15.56
CA ARG A 144 -0.55 12.11 15.74
C ARG A 144 -0.68 12.90 14.44
N ASN A 145 -0.25 12.35 13.31
CA ASN A 145 -0.34 13.04 12.01
C ASN A 145 -1.77 13.03 11.46
N LEU A 146 -2.55 11.99 11.75
CA LEU A 146 -3.95 11.90 11.33
C LEU A 146 -4.84 12.86 12.10
N VAL A 147 -4.58 13.09 13.39
CA VAL A 147 -5.32 14.07 14.22
C VAL A 147 -5.06 15.54 13.83
N LYS A 148 -3.92 15.82 13.18
CA LYS A 148 -3.53 17.18 12.78
C LYS A 148 -4.10 17.62 11.43
N LYS A 149 -4.62 16.69 10.64
CA LYS A 149 -5.19 16.96 9.31
C LYS A 149 -6.66 17.29 9.46
#